data_AF-A0A259J634-F1
#
_entry.id   AF-A0A259J634-F1
#
_cell.length_a   1.000
_cell.length_b   1.000
_cell.length_c   1.000
_cell.angle_alpha   90.00
_cell.angle_beta   90.00
_cell.angle_gamma   90.00
#
_symmetry.space_group_name_H-M   'P 1'
#
loop_
_entity.id
_entity.type
_entity.pdbx_description
1 polymer ?
#
loop_
_entity_poly.entity_id
_entity_poly.type
_entity_poly.pdbx_seq_one_letter_code
_entity_poly.pdbx_strand_id
1 'polypeptide(L)'
;MRFINLRPDRGTSLLLALLPFVLVVVAYVIGSAERLAENPADKLLPSLSTLAETTIRVAFTADARTGDYMLLTDTLASLERLVSALAIATATAL
;
A
#
# COMPACT_ATOMS: atom_id res chain seq x y z
N MET A 1 20.80 -35.88 -2.25
CA MET A 1 20.75 -34.93 -1.11
C MET A 1 19.36 -34.30 -1.07
N ARG A 2 18.68 -34.26 0.09
CA ARG A 2 17.32 -33.67 0.20
C ARG A 2 17.43 -32.15 0.24
N PHE A 3 16.63 -31.42 -0.55
CA PHE A 3 16.59 -29.94 -0.55
C PHE A 3 16.38 -29.34 0.84
N ILE A 4 15.69 -30.05 1.73
CA ILE A 4 15.44 -29.65 3.11
C ILE A 4 16.72 -29.54 3.97
N ASN A 5 17.83 -30.15 3.54
CA ASN A 5 19.12 -30.10 4.25
C ASN A 5 20.06 -29.02 3.70
N LEU A 6 19.67 -28.28 2.66
CA LEU A 6 20.48 -27.16 2.15
C LEU A 6 20.20 -25.92 3.00
N ARG A 7 21.25 -25.38 3.61
CA ARG A 7 21.20 -24.05 4.22
C ARG A 7 21.59 -23.03 3.15
N PRO A 8 20.66 -22.17 2.69
CA PRO A 8 21.00 -21.15 1.72
C PRO A 8 22.03 -20.18 2.31
N ASP A 9 22.97 -19.73 1.50
CA ASP A 9 23.84 -18.62 1.86
C ASP A 9 23.02 -17.33 2.01
N ARG A 10 23.63 -16.26 2.54
CA ARG A 10 22.93 -15.01 2.83
C ARG A 10 22.23 -14.41 1.60
N GLY A 11 22.83 -14.52 0.42
CA GLY A 11 22.25 -14.02 -0.83
C GLY A 11 21.05 -14.84 -1.28
N THR A 12 21.20 -16.17 -1.30
CA THR A 12 20.11 -17.07 -1.69
C THR A 12 18.93 -17.01 -0.72
N SER A 13 19.20 -16.84 0.59
CA SER A 13 18.17 -16.66 1.61
C SER A 13 17.34 -15.38 1.38
N LEU A 14 18.01 -14.26 1.07
CA LEU A 14 17.34 -13.00 0.76
C LEU A 14 16.53 -13.09 -0.54
N LEU A 15 17.07 -13.73 -1.57
CA LEU A 15 16.35 -13.97 -2.82
C LEU A 15 15.07 -14.76 -2.57
N LEU A 16 15.16 -15.88 -1.84
CA LEU A 16 13.99 -16.69 -1.49
C LEU A 16 12.96 -15.93 -0.66
N ALA A 17 13.40 -15.03 0.23
CA ALA A 17 12.52 -14.17 1.02
C ALA A 17 11.79 -13.12 0.15
N LEU A 18 12.46 -12.56 -0.86
CA LEU A 18 11.87 -11.57 -1.77
C LEU A 18 11.01 -12.20 -2.87
N LEU A 19 11.31 -13.45 -3.25
CA LEU A 19 10.65 -14.17 -4.33
C LEU A 19 9.11 -14.11 -4.30
N PRO A 20 8.39 -14.37 -3.20
CA PRO A 20 6.93 -14.27 -3.20
C PRO A 20 6.42 -12.86 -3.53
N PHE A 21 7.11 -11.81 -3.07
CA PHE A 21 6.72 -10.43 -3.36
C PHE A 21 6.96 -10.08 -4.83
N VAL A 22 8.10 -10.49 -5.38
CA VAL A 22 8.39 -10.30 -6.81
C VAL A 22 7.35 -11.01 -7.66
N LEU A 23 6.98 -12.24 -7.32
CA LEU A 23 5.93 -12.98 -8.04
C LEU A 23 4.58 -12.25 -8.02
N VAL A 24 4.19 -11.68 -6.87
CA VAL A 24 2.96 -10.87 -6.76
C VAL A 24 3.02 -9.63 -7.63
N VAL A 25 4.16 -8.91 -7.62
CA VAL A 25 4.35 -7.71 -8.46
C VAL A 25 4.28 -8.06 -9.95
N VAL A 26 4.93 -9.15 -10.37
CA VAL A 26 4.88 -9.61 -11.77
C VAL A 26 3.45 -10.00 -12.16
N ALA A 27 2.74 -10.76 -11.31
CA ALA A 27 1.36 -11.13 -11.55
C ALA A 27 0.43 -9.90 -11.65
N TYR A 28 0.67 -8.88 -10.81
CA TYR A 28 -0.07 -7.61 -10.85
C TYR A 28 0.16 -6.86 -12.17
N VAL A 29 1.41 -6.70 -12.60
CA VAL A 29 1.74 -5.97 -13.83
C VAL A 29 1.13 -6.65 -15.05
N ILE A 30 1.23 -7.98 -15.14
CA ILE A 30 0.62 -8.75 -16.22
C ILE A 30 -0.91 -8.61 -16.18
N GLY A 31 -1.53 -8.84 -15.02
CA GLY A 31 -2.98 -8.75 -14.88
C GLY A 31 -3.53 -7.34 -15.13
N SER A 32 -2.80 -6.30 -14.75
CA SER A 32 -3.13 -4.90 -15.04
C SER A 32 -3.08 -4.64 -16.55
N ALA A 33 -2.04 -5.09 -17.24
CA ALA A 33 -1.88 -4.87 -18.69
C ALA A 33 -3.03 -5.51 -19.48
N GLU A 34 -3.40 -6.76 -19.18
CA GLU A 34 -4.52 -7.45 -19.83
C GLU A 34 -5.84 -6.71 -19.62
N ARG A 35 -6.14 -6.30 -18.38
CA ARG A 35 -7.37 -5.57 -18.06
C ARG A 35 -7.43 -4.19 -18.70
N LEU A 36 -6.32 -3.46 -18.73
CA LEU A 36 -6.27 -2.14 -19.36
C LEU A 36 -6.38 -2.23 -20.88
N ALA A 37 -5.91 -3.32 -21.50
CA ALA A 37 -6.08 -3.56 -22.93
C ALA A 37 -7.56 -3.72 -23.30
N GLU A 38 -8.34 -4.41 -22.47
CA GLU A 38 -9.79 -4.55 -22.65
C GLU A 38 -10.58 -3.29 -22.23
N ASN A 39 -10.16 -2.65 -21.13
CA ASN A 39 -10.81 -1.47 -20.58
C ASN A 39 -9.78 -0.44 -20.08
N PRO A 40 -9.48 0.60 -20.88
CA PRO A 40 -8.54 1.64 -20.49
C PRO A 40 -8.92 2.44 -19.23
N ALA A 41 -10.19 2.41 -18.84
CA ALA A 41 -10.71 3.10 -17.66
C ALA A 41 -10.91 2.16 -16.45
N ASP A 42 -10.30 0.96 -16.47
CA ASP A 42 -10.39 0.01 -15.37
C ASP A 42 -9.73 0.55 -14.08
N LYS A 43 -10.51 0.52 -12.99
CA LYS A 43 -10.09 1.00 -11.65
C LYS A 43 -9.64 -0.12 -10.73
N LEU A 44 -9.84 -1.39 -11.10
CA LEU A 44 -9.55 -2.55 -10.24
C LEU A 44 -8.05 -2.89 -10.23
N LEU A 45 -7.42 -2.93 -11.40
CA LEU A 45 -5.97 -3.12 -11.54
C LEU A 45 -5.35 -1.97 -12.36
N PRO A 46 -5.34 -0.74 -11.83
CA PRO A 46 -4.81 0.42 -12.54
C PRO A 46 -3.32 0.23 -12.86
N SER A 47 -2.81 0.95 -13.86
CA SER A 47 -1.37 0.92 -14.15
C SER A 47 -0.55 1.48 -12.98
N LEU A 48 0.73 1.09 -12.89
CA LEU A 48 1.64 1.60 -11.86
C LEU A 48 1.82 3.13 -11.95
N SER A 49 1.82 3.70 -13.16
CA SER A 49 1.89 5.17 -13.33
C SER A 49 0.61 5.83 -12.84
N THR A 50 -0.56 5.28 -13.16
CA THR A 50 -1.84 5.77 -12.65
C THR A 50 -1.87 5.73 -11.12
N LEU A 51 -1.42 4.64 -10.49
CA LEU A 51 -1.31 4.57 -9.03
C LEU A 51 -0.41 5.68 -8.46
N ALA A 52 0.78 5.87 -9.02
CA ALA A 52 1.71 6.89 -8.56
C ALA A 52 1.13 8.30 -8.71
N GLU A 53 0.60 8.64 -9.87
CA GLU A 53 0.00 9.94 -10.15
C GLU A 53 -1.21 10.23 -9.24
N THR A 54 -2.07 9.24 -9.05
CA THR A 54 -3.26 9.40 -8.20
C THR A 54 -2.86 9.56 -6.75
N THR A 55 -1.86 8.79 -6.29
CA THR A 55 -1.31 8.92 -4.94
C THR A 55 -0.71 10.31 -4.72
N ILE A 56 0.10 10.80 -5.66
CA ILE A 56 0.71 12.13 -5.56
C ILE A 56 -0.38 13.21 -5.47
N ARG A 57 -1.39 13.12 -6.33
CA ARG A 57 -2.52 14.05 -6.35
C ARG A 57 -3.28 14.04 -5.03
N VAL A 58 -3.71 12.87 -4.57
CA VAL A 58 -4.57 12.77 -3.38
C VAL A 58 -3.79 13.07 -2.10
N ALA A 59 -2.55 12.63 -2.00
CA ALA A 59 -1.79 12.75 -0.75
C ALA A 59 -1.02 14.07 -0.61
N PHE A 60 -0.46 14.59 -1.71
CA PHE A 60 0.52 15.67 -1.68
C PHE A 60 0.11 16.89 -2.50
N THR A 61 -1.12 16.97 -3.00
CA THR A 61 -1.66 18.21 -3.59
C THR A 61 -2.80 18.75 -2.75
N ALA A 62 -2.81 20.08 -2.58
CA ALA A 62 -3.86 20.76 -1.86
C ALA A 62 -5.19 20.70 -2.64
N ASP A 63 -6.28 20.46 -1.93
CA ASP A 63 -7.63 20.48 -2.48
C ASP A 63 -7.95 21.88 -3.03
N ALA A 64 -8.45 21.95 -4.27
CA ALA A 64 -8.69 23.23 -4.93
C ALA A 64 -9.80 24.08 -4.27
N ARG A 65 -10.69 23.45 -3.50
CA ARG A 65 -11.82 24.11 -2.83
C ARG A 65 -11.46 24.56 -1.42
N THR A 66 -10.69 23.78 -0.66
CA THR A 66 -10.39 24.09 0.74
C THR A 66 -8.94 24.51 0.99
N GLY A 67 -8.01 24.13 0.11
CA GLY A 67 -6.57 24.30 0.30
C GLY A 67 -5.93 23.23 1.19
N ASP A 68 -6.70 22.24 1.65
CA ASP A 68 -6.21 21.22 2.57
C ASP A 68 -5.48 20.08 1.85
N TYR A 69 -4.53 19.47 2.57
CA TYR A 69 -3.89 18.23 2.14
C TYR A 69 -4.65 17.04 2.73
N MET A 70 -5.34 16.28 1.87
CA MET A 70 -6.25 15.21 2.30
C MET A 70 -5.57 14.17 3.21
N LEU A 71 -4.34 13.77 2.89
CA LEU A 71 -3.58 12.83 3.74
C LEU A 71 -3.35 13.39 5.14
N LEU A 72 -3.00 14.68 5.26
CA LEU A 72 -2.72 15.30 6.56
C LEU A 72 -4.01 15.43 7.38
N THR A 73 -5.09 15.90 6.77
CA THR A 73 -6.38 16.06 7.47
C THR A 73 -6.92 14.72 7.97
N ASP A 74 -6.87 13.68 7.14
CA ASP A 74 -7.35 12.35 7.53
C ASP A 74 -6.47 11.71 8.61
N THR A 75 -5.15 11.95 8.55
CA THR A 75 -4.20 11.47 9.56
C THR A 75 -4.46 12.12 10.91
N LEU A 76 -4.63 13.45 10.95
CA LEU A 76 -4.91 14.18 12.18
C LEU A 76 -6.25 13.78 12.78
N ALA A 77 -7.31 13.67 11.97
CA ALA A 77 -8.62 13.23 12.43
C ALA A 77 -8.58 11.79 13.00
N SER A 78 -7.79 10.91 12.38
CA SER A 78 -7.60 9.54 12.88
C SER A 78 -6.82 9.51 14.20
N LEU A 79 -5.79 10.33 14.35
CA LEU A 79 -5.02 10.45 15.59
C LEU A 79 -5.89 11.01 16.73
N GLU A 80 -6.71 12.03 16.46
CA GLU A 80 -7.65 12.58 17.43
C GLU A 80 -8.63 11.51 17.94
N ARG A 81 -9.20 10.71 17.02
CA ARG A 81 -10.08 9.59 17.36
C ARG A 81 -9.38 8.51 18.18
N LEU A 82 -8.12 8.19 17.87
CA LEU A 82 -7.34 7.22 18.63
C LEU A 82 -7.05 7.71 20.05
N VAL A 83 -6.61 8.96 20.19
CA VAL A 83 -6.28 9.55 21.50
C VAL A 83 -7.53 9.69 22.37
N SER A 84 -8.64 10.15 21.81
CA SER A 84 -9.90 10.26 22.54
C SER A 84 -10.43 8.89 23.00
N ALA A 85 -10.41 7.88 22.13
CA ALA A 85 -10.80 6.53 22.50
C ALA A 85 -9.92 5.96 23.62
N LEU A 86 -8.59 6.15 23.53
CA LEU A 86 -7.65 5.74 24.55
C LEU A 86 -7.93 6.43 25.90
N ALA A 87 -8.12 7.76 25.88
CA ALA A 87 -8.39 8.54 27.07
C ALA A 87 -9.68 8.11 27.78
N ILE A 88 -10.76 7.88 27.03
CA ILE A 88 -12.03 7.39 27.56
C ILE A 88 -11.83 6.01 28.20
N ALA A 89 -11.21 5.07 27.48
CA ALA A 89 -10.97 3.72 27.99
C ALA A 89 -10.18 3.74 29.30
N THR A 90 -9.10 4.52 29.36
CA THR A 90 -8.28 4.69 30.57
C THR A 90 -9.08 5.31 31.71
N ALA A 91 -9.87 6.36 31.45
CA ALA A 91 -10.67 7.02 32.48
C ALA A 91 -11.76 6.12 33.06
N THR A 92 -12.36 5.23 32.25
CA THR A 92 -13.39 4.30 32.72
C THR A 92 -12.84 3.04 33.41
N ALA A 93 -11.56 2.73 33.21
CA ALA A 93 -10.92 1.55 33.80
C ALA A 93 -10.30 1.83 35.18
N LEU A 94 -10.13 3.10 35.55
CA LEU A 94 -9.63 3.55 36.85
C LEU A 94 -10.76 3.65 37.87
#